data_AF-R6JX17-F1
#
_entry.id   AF-R6JX17-F1
#
_cell.length_a   1.000
_cell.length_b   1.000
_cell.length_c   1.000
_cell.angle_alpha   90.00
_cell.angle_beta   90.00
_cell.angle_gamma   90.00
#
_symmetry.space_group_name_H-M   'P 1'
#
loop_
_entity.id
_entity.type
_entity.pdbx_description
1 polymer ?
#
loop_
_entity_poly.entity_id
_entity_poly.type
_entity_poly.pdbx_seq_one_letter_code
_entity_poly.pdbx_strand_id
1 'polypeptide(L)' 'MSKRIITISREFGSGGRFIGEEVAKKMGIAYYDKDIIRQIAEQSGLSPEYI' A
#
# COMPACT_ATOMS: atom_id res chain seq x y z
N MET A 1 1.63 -16.80 -15.71
CA MET A 1 2.00 -16.70 -14.27
C MET A 1 0.91 -15.92 -13.54
N SER A 2 0.46 -16.36 -12.36
CA SER A 2 -0.48 -15.56 -11.56
C SER A 2 0.28 -14.52 -10.75
N LYS A 3 -0.20 -13.28 -10.74
CA LYS A 3 0.29 -12.24 -9.83
C LYS A 3 -0.39 -12.46 -8.48
N ARG A 4 0.40 -12.51 -7.40
CA ARG A 4 -0.13 -12.61 -6.03
C ARG A 4 -0.29 -11.21 -5.46
N ILE A 5 -1.53 -10.82 -5.17
CA ILE A 5 -1.88 -9.51 -4.59
C ILE A 5 -2.50 -9.78 -3.22
N ILE A 6 -2.04 -9.05 -2.21
CA ILE A 6 -2.54 -9.15 -0.83
C ILE A 6 -3.06 -7.78 -0.43
N THR A 7 -4.33 -7.71 -0.05
CA THR A 7 -4.98 -6.48 0.40
C THR A 7 -5.29 -6.60 1.89
N ILE A 8 -4.79 -5.67 2.69
CA ILE A 8 -4.99 -5.66 4.15
C ILE A 8 -5.88 -4.47 4.52
N SER A 9 -7.15 -4.74 4.79
CA SER A 9 -8.05 -3.77 5.43
C SER A 9 -7.74 -3.68 6.91
N ARG A 10 -7.77 -2.48 7.48
CA ARG A 10 -7.37 -2.25 8.87
C ARG A 10 -8.14 -1.09 9.50
N GLU A 11 -8.43 -1.21 10.79
CA GLU A 11 -8.98 -0.10 11.59
C GLU A 11 -7.86 0.86 12.04
N PHE A 12 -8.22 2.07 12.46
CA PHE A 12 -7.25 3.00 13.06
C PHE A 12 -6.68 2.40 14.35
N GLY A 13 -5.35 2.50 14.54
CA GLY A 13 -4.66 1.96 15.72
C GLY A 13 -4.40 0.44 15.72
N SER A 14 -4.90 -0.32 14.75
CA SER A 14 -4.75 -1.79 14.68
C SER A 14 -3.33 -2.30 14.37
N GLY A 15 -2.39 -1.42 14.03
CA GLY A 15 -1.06 -1.83 13.56
C GLY A 15 -1.04 -2.45 12.15
N GLY A 16 -2.14 -2.39 11.39
CA GLY A 16 -2.22 -3.01 10.06
C GLY A 16 -1.15 -2.56 9.06
N ARG A 17 -0.66 -1.31 9.17
CA ARG A 17 0.48 -0.81 8.38
C ARG A 17 1.75 -1.62 8.63
N PHE A 18 2.12 -1.79 9.90
CA PHE A 18 3.30 -2.54 10.31
C PHE A 18 3.24 -4.00 9.84
N ILE A 19 2.06 -4.64 9.99
CA ILE A 19 1.84 -6.01 9.51
C ILE A 19 2.06 -6.10 7.99
N GLY A 20 1.50 -5.15 7.22
CA GLY A 20 1.67 -5.13 5.77
C GLY A 20 3.13 -4.95 5.32
N GLU A 21 3.87 -4.06 5.99
CA GLU A 21 5.31 -3.85 5.71
C GLU A 21 6.12 -5.12 5.99
N GLU A 22 5.88 -5.80 7.12
CA GLU A 22 6.59 -7.03 7.48
C GLU A 22 6.23 -8.22 6.59
N VAL A 23 4.97 -8.35 6.17
CA VAL A 23 4.53 -9.36 5.20
C VAL A 23 5.24 -9.13 3.87
N ALA A 24 5.28 -7.89 3.38
CA ALA A 24 5.92 -7.55 2.12
C ALA A 24 7.43 -7.85 2.13
N LYS A 25 8.14 -7.48 3.20
CA LYS A 25 9.55 -7.82 3.40
C LYS A 25 9.80 -9.33 3.39
N LYS A 26 9.01 -10.09 4.15
CA LYS A 26 9.18 -11.56 4.24
C LYS A 26 8.90 -12.28 2.92
N MET A 27 8.00 -11.73 2.11
CA MET A 27 7.62 -12.31 0.82
C MET A 27 8.42 -11.76 -0.36
N GLY A 28 9.26 -10.73 -0.14
CA GLY A 28 10.00 -10.07 -1.21
C GLY A 28 9.09 -9.41 -2.26
N ILE A 29 7.92 -8.91 -1.84
CA ILE A 29 6.95 -8.23 -2.72
C ILE A 29 6.93 -6.72 -2.42
N ALA A 30 6.51 -5.93 -3.41
CA ALA A 30 6.32 -4.50 -3.22
C ALA A 30 5.19 -4.21 -2.22
N TYR A 31 5.40 -3.17 -1.40
CA TYR A 31 4.43 -2.67 -0.44
C TYR A 31 3.92 -1.29 -0.89
N TYR A 32 2.60 -1.10 -0.87
CA TYR A 32 1.96 0.16 -1.21
C TYR A 32 0.98 0.54 -0.10
N ASP A 33 1.18 1.73 0.49
CA ASP A 33 0.30 2.39 1.45
C ASP A 33 -0.50 3.49 0.72
N LYS A 34 -1.72 3.75 1.18
CA LYS A 34 -2.53 4.90 0.73
C LYS A 34 -1.78 6.23 0.84
N ASP A 35 -0.94 6.42 1.85
CA ASP A 35 -0.13 7.65 1.99
C ASP A 35 0.91 7.77 0.87
N ILE A 36 1.53 6.65 0.47
CA ILE A 36 2.49 6.61 -0.64
C ILE A 36 1.77 6.92 -1.96
N ILE A 37 0.61 6.30 -2.17
CA ILE A 37 -0.22 6.52 -3.36
C ILE A 37 -0.64 7.99 -3.45
N ARG A 38 -1.07 8.57 -2.34
CA ARG A 38 -1.46 9.97 -2.26
C ARG A 38 -0.30 10.92 -2.56
N GLN A 39 0.88 10.68 -1.99
CA GLN A 39 2.06 11.50 -2.28
C GLN A 39 2.47 11.43 -3.75
N ILE A 40 2.37 10.25 -4.36
CA ILE A 40 2.63 10.08 -5.79
C ILE A 40 1.60 10.86 -6.62
N ALA A 41 0.31 10.81 -6.27
CA ALA A 41 -0.72 11.60 -6.94
C ALA A 41 -0.40 13.11 -6.88
N GLU A 42 -0.10 13.62 -5.68
CA GLU A 42 0.25 15.03 -5.46
C GLU A 42 1.48 15.47 -6.29
N GLN A 43 2.51 14.63 -6.40
CA GLN A 43 3.74 14.93 -7.15
C GLN A 43 3.61 14.74 -8.67
N SER A 44 2.76 13.82 -9.11
CA SER A 44 2.58 13.49 -10.54
C SER A 44 1.59 14.42 -11.25
N GLY A 45 0.92 15.31 -10.51
CA GLY A 45 -0.15 16.15 -11.05
C GLY A 45 -1.40 15.36 -11.44
N LEU A 46 -1.48 14.08 -11.05
CA LEU A 46 -2.64 13.23 -11.24
C LEU A 46 -3.62 13.47 -10.10
N SER A 47 -4.91 13.55 -10.42
CA SER A 47 -5.91 13.76 -9.37
C SER A 47 -5.97 12.54 -8.43
N PRO A 48 -6.13 12.73 -7.11
CA PRO A 48 -6.24 11.62 -6.17
C PRO A 48 -7.43 10.69 -6.45
N GLU A 49 -8.43 11.16 -7.21
CA GLU A 49 -9.58 10.35 -7.64
C GLU A 49 -9.24 9.40 -8.80
N TYR A 50 -8.09 9.59 -9.46
CA TYR A 50 -7.63 8.75 -10.56
C TYR A 50 -6.83 7.51 -10.10
N ILE A 51 -6.38 7.46 -8.84
CA ILE A 51 -5.45 6.45 -8.30
C ILE A 51 -6.04 5.69 -7.09
#